data_AF-A0A5R9M4H8-F1
#
_entry.id   AF-A0A5R9M4H8-F1
#
_cell.length_a   1.000
_cell.length_b   1.000
_cell.length_c   1.000
_cell.angle_alpha   90.00
_cell.angle_beta   90.00
_cell.angle_gamma   90.00
#
_symmetry.space_group_name_H-M   'P 1'
#
loop_
_entity.id
_entity.type
_entity.pdbx_description
1 polymer ?
#
loop_
_entity_poly.entity_id
_entity_poly.type
_entity_poly.pdbx_seq_one_letter_code
_entity_poly.pdbx_strand_id
1 'polypeptide(L)'
;MPARPTASPAAPPQPFRWNLATSAGAGPDRLGTLTEGAPPVRLRYLPSLTECAAKVLARSDGAELCFVGRSLDSMYDLLTGAFEGSSWEGRLLRLPVSCTSDQGWTPAMRARFREHLAAAGLDPYALARRKRPVALVDVVFRGNTFDTLHRALAGWIEESREPWPVIRRKLRYVGVTQRGRTSPGHWRWQQDASRPWVRTLPAGHVVNVSLDPGTWSWFGDHQPKVHSSFPAVRWFDEDAAEPWYHPSLPAALAESLALVAAGRTRAVRDDLVRALGREPGFAGREVRALAAALRRR
;
A
#
# COMPACT_ATOMS: atom_id res chain seq x y z
N MET A 1 21.76 -15.02 36.60
CA MET A 1 20.33 -14.95 36.25
C MET A 1 20.21 -14.77 34.74
N PRO A 2 19.72 -15.74 33.97
CA PRO A 2 19.45 -15.54 32.56
C PRO A 2 18.27 -14.58 32.41
N ALA A 3 18.46 -13.51 31.63
CA ALA A 3 17.43 -12.55 31.30
C ALA A 3 16.26 -13.27 30.61
N ARG A 4 15.03 -13.05 31.13
CA ARG A 4 13.81 -13.48 30.44
C ARG A 4 13.79 -12.87 29.05
N PRO A 5 13.42 -13.62 28.00
CA PRO A 5 13.12 -13.02 26.70
C PRO A 5 12.00 -11.99 26.92
N THR A 6 12.31 -10.73 26.65
CA THR A 6 11.32 -9.66 26.56
C THR A 6 10.29 -10.08 25.52
N ALA A 7 9.04 -10.29 25.94
CA ALA A 7 7.93 -10.50 25.01
C ALA A 7 7.99 -9.41 23.94
N SER A 8 7.90 -9.78 22.66
CA SER A 8 7.63 -8.80 21.61
C SER A 8 6.45 -7.95 22.08
N PRO A 9 6.56 -6.61 22.08
CA PRO A 9 5.41 -5.77 22.42
C PRO A 9 4.25 -6.19 21.51
N ALA A 10 3.06 -6.33 22.09
CA ALA A 10 1.85 -6.62 21.33
C ALA A 10 1.74 -5.60 20.19
N ALA A 11 1.40 -6.06 18.98
CA ALA A 11 1.19 -5.16 17.85
C ALA A 11 0.14 -4.09 18.25
N PRO A 12 0.31 -2.83 17.85
CA PRO A 12 -0.69 -1.81 18.14
C PRO A 12 -2.03 -2.19 17.48
N PRO A 13 -3.17 -1.68 17.97
CA PRO A 13 -4.47 -1.92 17.33
C PRO A 13 -4.43 -1.60 15.85
N GLN A 14 -5.04 -2.41 14.99
CA GLN A 14 -5.08 -2.16 13.55
C GLN A 14 -6.51 -2.38 13.06
N PRO A 15 -6.99 -1.56 12.10
CA PRO A 15 -8.26 -1.81 11.44
C PRO A 15 -8.36 -3.25 10.96
N PHE A 16 -9.35 -3.97 11.46
CA PHE A 16 -9.67 -5.31 11.04
C PHE A 16 -9.80 -5.32 9.52
N ARG A 17 -9.11 -6.25 8.87
CA ARG A 17 -9.31 -6.51 7.46
C ARG A 17 -9.58 -7.98 7.26
N TRP A 18 -10.68 -8.25 6.58
CA TRP A 18 -11.02 -9.55 6.07
C TRP A 18 -9.87 -10.11 5.23
N ASN A 19 -9.40 -11.30 5.59
CA ASN A 19 -8.42 -12.00 4.78
C ASN A 19 -9.13 -12.64 3.58
N LEU A 20 -8.69 -12.33 2.37
CA LEU A 20 -9.33 -12.76 1.12
C LEU A 20 -8.43 -13.71 0.29
N ALA A 21 -7.24 -14.03 0.78
CA ALA A 21 -6.34 -14.98 0.14
C ALA A 21 -6.79 -16.43 0.42
N THR A 22 -6.79 -17.28 -0.61
CA THR A 22 -7.15 -18.71 -0.44
C THR A 22 -6.06 -19.45 0.33
N SER A 23 -4.80 -19.13 0.06
CA SER A 23 -3.62 -19.72 0.71
C SER A 23 -3.57 -19.50 2.23
N ALA A 24 -4.23 -18.46 2.72
CA ALA A 24 -4.35 -18.18 4.15
C ALA A 24 -5.56 -18.87 4.82
N GLY A 25 -6.20 -19.82 4.13
CA GLY A 25 -7.36 -20.55 4.63
C GLY A 25 -8.66 -19.74 4.66
N ALA A 26 -8.67 -18.54 4.08
CA ALA A 26 -9.81 -17.63 4.02
C ALA A 26 -10.36 -17.53 2.58
N GLY A 27 -10.74 -18.69 2.03
CA GLY A 27 -11.47 -18.75 0.77
C GLY A 27 -12.87 -18.09 0.89
N PRO A 28 -13.53 -17.82 -0.25
CA PRO A 28 -14.88 -17.25 -0.28
C PRO A 28 -15.87 -17.99 0.62
N ASP A 29 -15.68 -19.30 0.78
CA ASP A 29 -16.51 -20.20 1.59
C ASP A 29 -16.56 -19.83 3.10
N ARG A 30 -15.66 -18.97 3.59
CA ARG A 30 -15.66 -18.51 5.01
C ARG A 30 -16.33 -17.17 5.23
N LEU A 31 -16.70 -16.43 4.18
CA LEU A 31 -17.48 -15.20 4.34
C LEU A 31 -18.98 -15.48 4.54
N GLY A 32 -19.42 -16.72 4.32
CA GLY A 32 -20.81 -17.14 4.55
C GLY A 32 -21.79 -16.21 3.83
N THR A 33 -22.75 -15.68 4.58
CA THR A 33 -23.82 -14.81 4.07
C THR A 33 -23.43 -13.33 4.03
N LEU A 34 -22.18 -12.95 4.34
CA LEU A 34 -21.78 -11.54 4.47
C LEU A 34 -21.81 -10.75 3.16
N THR A 35 -21.78 -11.44 2.02
CA THR A 35 -21.96 -10.83 0.69
C THR A 35 -23.38 -10.96 0.16
N GLU A 36 -24.31 -11.58 0.90
CA GLU A 36 -25.71 -11.69 0.48
C GLU A 36 -26.34 -10.29 0.39
N GLY A 37 -27.20 -10.12 -0.62
CA GLY A 37 -27.80 -8.82 -0.92
C GLY A 37 -26.86 -7.81 -1.59
N ALA A 38 -25.59 -8.16 -1.83
CA ALA A 38 -24.70 -7.30 -2.61
C ALA A 38 -25.19 -7.18 -4.06
N PRO A 39 -25.16 -5.98 -4.66
CA PRO A 39 -25.47 -5.82 -6.08
C PRO A 39 -24.43 -6.54 -6.95
N PRO A 40 -24.76 -6.90 -8.20
CA PRO A 40 -23.80 -7.52 -9.12
C PRO A 40 -22.53 -6.68 -9.25
N VAL A 41 -21.37 -7.28 -8.96
CA VAL A 41 -20.10 -6.58 -8.99
C VAL A 41 -19.72 -6.24 -10.43
N ARG A 42 -19.47 -4.96 -10.68
CA ARG A 42 -19.02 -4.46 -12.00
C ARG A 42 -17.69 -3.74 -11.86
N LEU A 43 -16.60 -4.46 -12.10
CA LEU A 43 -15.24 -3.91 -12.07
C LEU A 43 -14.90 -3.11 -13.35
N ARG A 44 -15.70 -2.08 -13.65
CA ARG A 44 -15.52 -1.26 -14.88
C ARG A 44 -14.14 -0.62 -14.97
N TYR A 45 -13.52 -0.37 -13.82
CA TYR A 45 -12.19 0.22 -13.70
C TYR A 45 -11.05 -0.81 -13.77
N LEU A 46 -11.34 -2.12 -13.89
CA LEU A 46 -10.32 -3.18 -13.84
C LEU A 46 -9.20 -2.97 -14.87
N PRO A 47 -9.45 -2.62 -16.14
CA PRO A 47 -8.35 -2.37 -17.09
C PRO A 47 -7.43 -1.23 -16.64
N SER A 48 -8.00 -0.12 -16.18
CA SER A 48 -7.26 1.04 -15.66
C SER A 48 -6.47 0.70 -14.39
N LEU A 49 -7.08 -0.09 -13.49
CA LEU A 49 -6.44 -0.56 -12.27
C LEU A 49 -5.28 -1.52 -12.57
N THR A 50 -5.47 -2.47 -13.49
CA THR A 50 -4.44 -3.44 -13.90
C THR A 50 -3.25 -2.72 -14.54
N GLU A 51 -3.51 -1.78 -15.46
CA GLU A 51 -2.43 -0.97 -16.05
C GLU A 51 -1.70 -0.16 -14.97
N CYS A 52 -2.43 0.49 -14.06
CA CYS A 52 -1.85 1.26 -12.97
C CYS A 52 -1.01 0.38 -12.03
N ALA A 53 -1.53 -0.79 -11.64
CA ALA A 53 -0.84 -1.74 -10.78
C ALA A 53 0.47 -2.23 -11.41
N ALA A 54 0.47 -2.53 -12.71
CA ALA A 54 1.69 -2.87 -13.43
C ALA A 54 2.72 -1.74 -13.40
N LYS A 55 2.30 -0.48 -13.56
CA LYS A 55 3.20 0.68 -13.46
C LYS A 55 3.75 0.86 -12.05
N VAL A 56 2.91 0.70 -11.02
CA VAL A 56 3.35 0.71 -9.62
C VAL A 56 4.40 -0.37 -9.40
N LEU A 57 4.17 -1.59 -9.87
CA LEU A 57 5.10 -2.71 -9.75
C LEU A 57 6.42 -2.46 -10.47
N ALA A 58 6.39 -1.96 -11.72
CA ALA A 58 7.59 -1.63 -12.48
C ALA A 58 8.43 -0.56 -11.78
N ARG A 59 7.79 0.50 -11.29
CA ARG A 59 8.47 1.64 -10.66
C ARG A 59 8.85 1.38 -9.21
N SER A 60 8.28 0.35 -8.60
CA SER A 60 8.70 -0.16 -7.30
C SER A 60 9.91 -1.09 -7.39
N ASP A 61 10.35 -1.48 -8.60
CA ASP A 61 11.62 -2.16 -8.89
C ASP A 61 12.04 -3.22 -7.85
N GLY A 62 11.17 -4.21 -7.62
CA GLY A 62 11.47 -5.31 -6.70
C GLY A 62 11.21 -5.07 -5.21
N ALA A 63 10.76 -3.87 -4.85
CA ALA A 63 10.40 -3.53 -3.48
C ALA A 63 9.13 -4.28 -3.03
N GLU A 64 9.03 -4.51 -1.72
CA GLU A 64 7.77 -4.86 -1.08
C GLU A 64 6.84 -3.64 -1.14
N LEU A 65 5.56 -3.85 -1.43
CA LEU A 65 4.60 -2.75 -1.55
C LEU A 65 3.89 -2.58 -0.20
N CYS A 66 4.07 -1.43 0.43
CA CYS A 66 3.33 -1.06 1.63
C CYS A 66 2.23 -0.06 1.25
N PHE A 67 0.99 -0.53 1.23
CA PHE A 67 -0.18 0.29 0.94
C PHE A 67 -0.53 1.15 2.14
N VAL A 68 -0.52 2.46 1.94
CA VAL A 68 -0.81 3.46 2.98
C VAL A 68 -2.30 3.78 2.96
N GLY A 69 -2.91 3.78 4.15
CA GLY A 69 -4.34 4.00 4.30
C GLY A 69 -5.18 2.90 3.65
N ARG A 70 -6.28 3.29 3.02
CA ARG A 70 -7.30 2.37 2.45
C ARG A 70 -7.74 2.74 1.03
N SER A 71 -7.11 3.76 0.44
CA SER A 71 -7.52 4.29 -0.86
C SER A 71 -7.21 3.31 -1.99
N LEU A 72 -6.07 2.61 -1.91
CA LEU A 72 -5.64 1.61 -2.89
C LEU A 72 -5.89 0.15 -2.46
N ASP A 73 -6.85 -0.08 -1.58
CA ASP A 73 -7.26 -1.44 -1.18
C ASP A 73 -7.61 -2.30 -2.40
N SER A 74 -8.24 -1.74 -3.43
CA SER A 74 -8.55 -2.46 -4.67
C SER A 74 -7.30 -2.99 -5.38
N MET A 75 -6.21 -2.21 -5.35
CA MET A 75 -4.94 -2.64 -5.93
C MET A 75 -4.30 -3.72 -5.07
N TYR A 76 -4.36 -3.57 -3.74
CA TYR A 76 -3.91 -4.59 -2.81
C TYR A 76 -4.65 -5.92 -3.04
N ASP A 77 -5.98 -5.90 -3.20
CA ASP A 77 -6.79 -7.09 -3.41
C ASP A 77 -6.52 -7.74 -4.78
N LEU A 78 -6.44 -6.93 -5.85
CA LEU A 78 -6.06 -7.41 -7.18
C LEU A 78 -4.69 -8.12 -7.16
N LEU A 79 -3.69 -7.49 -6.52
CA LEU A 79 -2.34 -8.03 -6.44
C LEU A 79 -2.25 -9.23 -5.51
N THR A 80 -3.09 -9.30 -4.48
CA THR A 80 -3.20 -10.47 -3.60
C THR A 80 -3.52 -11.72 -4.44
N GLY A 81 -4.54 -11.64 -5.30
CA GLY A 81 -4.86 -12.74 -6.22
C GLY A 81 -3.80 -12.98 -7.29
N ALA A 82 -3.16 -11.93 -7.79
CA ALA A 82 -2.10 -12.06 -8.80
C ALA A 82 -0.84 -12.74 -8.26
N PHE A 83 -0.52 -12.54 -6.98
CA PHE A 83 0.70 -13.05 -6.34
C PHE A 83 0.52 -14.39 -5.65
N GLU A 84 -0.72 -14.82 -5.44
CA GLU A 84 -1.04 -16.07 -4.75
C GLU A 84 -0.33 -17.28 -5.39
N GLY A 85 0.38 -18.05 -4.55
CA GLY A 85 1.20 -19.18 -4.96
C GLY A 85 2.48 -18.80 -5.70
N SER A 86 2.85 -17.53 -5.81
CA SER A 86 4.08 -17.11 -6.47
C SER A 86 5.20 -16.77 -5.47
N SER A 87 6.43 -16.60 -5.94
CA SER A 87 7.55 -16.09 -5.12
C SER A 87 7.36 -14.63 -4.65
N TRP A 88 6.25 -14.01 -5.02
CA TRP A 88 5.83 -12.66 -4.64
C TRP A 88 4.70 -12.65 -3.61
N GLU A 89 4.18 -13.82 -3.24
CA GLU A 89 3.29 -13.95 -2.11
C GLU A 89 3.94 -13.41 -0.83
N GLY A 90 3.16 -12.71 0.01
CA GLY A 90 3.66 -12.06 1.22
C GLY A 90 4.43 -10.74 1.01
N ARG A 91 4.53 -10.22 -0.23
CA ARG A 91 5.20 -8.93 -0.52
C ARG A 91 4.29 -7.71 -0.50
N LEU A 92 3.03 -7.90 -0.12
CA LEU A 92 2.06 -6.82 0.06
C LEU A 92 1.91 -6.58 1.56
N LEU A 93 2.31 -5.39 1.99
CA LEU A 93 2.23 -4.89 3.34
C LEU A 93 1.13 -3.83 3.42
N ARG A 94 0.63 -3.59 4.64
CA ARG A 94 -0.36 -2.53 4.90
C ARG A 94 0.14 -1.63 6.01
N LEU A 95 -0.08 -0.34 5.84
CA LEU A 95 0.00 0.67 6.88
C LEU A 95 -1.34 1.43 6.86
N PRO A 96 -2.39 0.87 7.49
CA PRO A 96 -3.76 1.35 7.32
C PRO A 96 -4.07 2.63 8.13
N VAL A 97 -3.08 3.51 8.32
CA VAL A 97 -3.21 4.79 9.03
C VAL A 97 -3.59 5.90 8.07
N SER A 98 -4.36 6.88 8.57
CA SER A 98 -4.60 8.16 7.88
C SER A 98 -3.83 9.27 8.61
N CYS A 99 -2.87 9.88 7.93
CA CYS A 99 -1.93 10.84 8.52
C CYS A 99 -1.63 12.03 7.59
N THR A 100 -2.67 12.74 7.15
CA THR A 100 -2.50 13.91 6.27
C THR A 100 -1.86 15.12 6.96
N SER A 101 -1.77 15.12 8.29
CA SER A 101 -1.08 16.15 9.07
C SER A 101 -0.65 15.56 10.42
N ASP A 102 0.52 15.97 10.90
CA ASP A 102 1.01 15.75 12.26
C ASP A 102 0.77 16.95 13.20
N GLN A 103 0.13 18.00 12.69
CA GLN A 103 -0.30 19.12 13.54
C GLN A 103 -1.24 18.61 14.62
N GLY A 104 -0.92 18.90 15.87
CA GLY A 104 -1.70 18.47 17.04
C GLY A 104 -1.39 17.06 17.55
N TRP A 105 -0.43 16.33 16.96
CA TRP A 105 -0.01 15.05 17.55
C TRP A 105 0.63 15.28 18.93
N THR A 106 0.11 14.58 19.93
CA THR A 106 0.74 14.48 21.24
C THR A 106 1.98 13.58 21.19
N PRO A 107 2.87 13.60 22.21
CA PRO A 107 3.94 12.62 22.32
C PRO A 107 3.44 11.17 22.28
N ALA A 108 2.29 10.88 22.90
CA ALA A 108 1.66 9.56 22.87
C ALA A 108 1.23 9.17 21.44
N MET A 109 0.62 10.10 20.68
CA MET A 109 0.26 9.85 19.28
C MET A 109 1.50 9.59 18.40
N ARG A 110 2.60 10.33 18.62
CA ARG A 110 3.88 10.08 17.93
C ARG A 110 4.44 8.70 18.25
N ALA A 111 4.43 8.29 19.52
CA ALA A 111 4.88 6.97 19.94
C ALA A 111 4.00 5.86 19.31
N ARG A 112 2.68 6.00 19.39
CA ARG A 112 1.71 5.08 18.78
C ARG A 112 1.89 4.99 17.26
N PHE A 113 2.16 6.10 16.58
CA PHE A 113 2.48 6.09 15.16
C PHE A 113 3.72 5.26 14.83
N ARG A 114 4.79 5.39 15.63
CA ARG A 114 6.00 4.58 15.49
C ARG A 114 5.72 3.09 15.67
N GLU A 115 4.81 2.73 16.58
CA GLU A 115 4.38 1.34 16.74
C GLU A 115 3.68 0.82 15.47
N HIS A 116 2.80 1.61 14.83
CA HIS A 116 2.18 1.19 13.55
C HIS A 116 3.21 1.08 12.43
N LEU A 117 4.18 2.00 12.37
CA LEU A 117 5.29 1.93 11.42
C LEU A 117 6.13 0.66 11.65
N ALA A 118 6.47 0.34 12.91
CA ALA A 118 7.19 -0.87 13.27
C ALA A 118 6.42 -2.13 12.85
N ALA A 119 5.11 -2.17 13.11
CA ALA A 119 4.24 -3.28 12.69
C ALA A 119 4.21 -3.49 11.17
N ALA A 120 4.39 -2.42 10.39
CA ALA A 120 4.54 -2.47 8.94
C ALA A 120 5.99 -2.75 8.46
N GLY A 121 6.91 -3.03 9.39
CA GLY A 121 8.34 -3.25 9.11
C GLY A 121 9.08 -1.99 8.66
N LEU A 122 8.64 -0.82 9.15
CA LEU A 122 9.23 0.49 8.87
C LEU A 122 10.00 1.06 10.07
N ASP A 123 10.31 0.24 11.08
CA ASP A 123 11.22 0.68 12.14
C ASP A 123 12.63 0.92 11.57
N PRO A 124 13.38 1.92 12.06
CA PRO A 124 14.69 2.27 11.54
C PRO A 124 15.70 1.10 11.53
N TYR A 125 15.67 0.27 12.57
CA TYR A 125 16.59 -0.87 12.71
C TYR A 125 16.34 -1.92 11.63
N ALA A 126 15.08 -2.29 11.38
CA ALA A 126 14.70 -3.20 10.30
C ALA A 126 14.92 -2.58 8.93
N LEU A 127 14.64 -1.28 8.75
CA LEU A 127 14.89 -0.57 7.49
C LEU A 127 16.37 -0.62 7.09
N ALA A 128 17.28 -0.48 8.03
CA ALA A 128 18.71 -0.54 7.76
C ALA A 128 19.18 -1.95 7.33
N ARG A 129 18.49 -3.00 7.79
CA ARG A 129 18.91 -4.40 7.63
C ARG A 129 18.08 -5.19 6.63
N ARG A 130 16.96 -4.64 6.14
CA ARG A 130 16.08 -5.34 5.20
C ARG A 130 16.80 -5.64 3.88
N LYS A 131 16.60 -6.86 3.40
CA LYS A 131 17.17 -7.30 2.11
C LYS A 131 16.55 -6.52 0.95
N ARG A 132 15.22 -6.44 0.92
CA ARG A 132 14.44 -5.76 -0.13
C ARG A 132 14.03 -4.35 0.28
N PRO A 133 14.06 -3.36 -0.63
CA PRO A 133 13.43 -2.08 -0.37
C PRO A 133 11.93 -2.22 -0.08
N VAL A 134 11.34 -1.17 0.48
CA VAL A 134 9.90 -1.01 0.64
C VAL A 134 9.44 0.22 -0.15
N ALA A 135 8.33 0.08 -0.86
CA ALA A 135 7.67 1.16 -1.57
C ALA A 135 6.36 1.51 -0.86
N LEU A 136 6.28 2.73 -0.34
CA LEU A 136 5.04 3.30 0.20
C LEU A 136 4.15 3.72 -0.98
N VAL A 137 2.96 3.14 -1.08
CA VAL A 137 2.04 3.34 -2.21
C VAL A 137 0.73 3.96 -1.70
N ASP A 138 0.31 5.06 -2.29
CA ASP A 138 -0.92 5.79 -1.90
C ASP A 138 -1.57 6.49 -3.10
N VAL A 139 -2.87 6.79 -3.00
CA VAL A 139 -3.55 7.78 -3.84
C VAL A 139 -3.12 9.18 -3.40
N VAL A 140 -2.54 9.94 -4.31
CA VAL A 140 -1.97 11.26 -3.98
C VAL A 140 -2.72 12.40 -4.65
N PHE A 141 -3.33 13.26 -3.82
CA PHE A 141 -3.84 14.56 -4.23
C PHE A 141 -2.78 15.65 -4.06
N ARG A 142 -2.36 15.95 -2.81
CA ARG A 142 -1.36 16.99 -2.49
C ARG A 142 -0.04 16.46 -1.92
N GLY A 143 0.04 15.17 -1.57
CA GLY A 143 1.26 14.55 -1.02
C GLY A 143 1.46 14.72 0.49
N ASN A 144 0.44 15.21 1.22
CA ASN A 144 0.57 15.47 2.66
C ASN A 144 0.82 14.19 3.46
N THR A 145 0.15 13.08 3.12
CA THR A 145 0.37 11.78 3.79
C THR A 145 1.85 11.36 3.72
N PHE A 146 2.46 11.43 2.54
CA PHE A 146 3.87 11.09 2.37
C PHE A 146 4.80 12.07 3.08
N ASP A 147 4.46 13.35 3.13
CA ASP A 147 5.24 14.35 3.86
C ASP A 147 5.24 14.08 5.37
N THR A 148 4.07 13.85 5.96
CA THR A 148 3.91 13.47 7.37
C THR A 148 4.66 12.18 7.69
N LEU A 149 4.48 11.14 6.87
CA LEU A 149 5.18 9.85 7.02
C LEU A 149 6.69 10.02 6.97
N HIS A 150 7.19 10.74 5.98
CA HIS A 150 8.63 10.94 5.81
C HIS A 150 9.22 11.70 6.99
N ARG A 151 8.57 12.76 7.45
CA ARG A 151 9.04 13.57 8.58
C ARG A 151 9.12 12.75 9.86
N ALA A 152 8.08 11.95 10.16
CA ALA A 152 8.06 11.07 11.32
C ALA A 152 9.16 10.00 11.25
N LEU A 153 9.36 9.37 10.08
CA LEU A 153 10.42 8.39 9.85
C LEU A 153 11.81 9.02 9.97
N ALA A 154 12.04 10.17 9.33
CA ALA A 154 13.33 10.86 9.36
C ALA A 154 13.73 11.23 10.79
N GLY A 155 12.81 11.82 11.56
CA GLY A 155 13.06 12.14 12.97
C GLY A 155 13.35 10.89 13.79
N TRP A 156 12.61 9.79 13.56
CA TRP A 156 12.87 8.54 14.29
C TRP A 156 14.20 7.88 13.91
N ILE A 157 14.61 7.94 12.63
CA ILE A 157 15.91 7.44 12.15
C ILE A 157 17.05 8.23 12.80
N GLU A 158 16.92 9.56 12.85
CA GLU A 158 17.90 10.45 13.47
C GLU A 158 18.04 10.15 14.98
N GLU A 159 16.91 10.10 15.70
CA GLU A 159 16.89 9.76 17.12
C GLU A 159 17.51 8.37 17.42
N SER A 160 17.21 7.39 16.57
CA SER A 160 17.71 6.01 16.72
C SER A 160 19.16 5.84 16.24
N ARG A 161 19.76 6.88 15.63
CA ARG A 161 21.10 6.87 15.04
C ARG A 161 21.32 5.74 14.03
N GLU A 162 20.27 5.31 13.34
CA GLU A 162 20.39 4.30 12.28
C GLU A 162 20.95 4.94 10.99
N PRO A 163 21.66 4.17 10.15
CA PRO A 163 22.44 4.74 9.05
C PRO A 163 21.55 5.23 7.92
N TRP A 164 21.23 6.52 7.91
CA TRP A 164 20.47 7.18 6.85
C TRP A 164 20.97 6.88 5.42
N PRO A 165 22.30 6.87 5.13
CA PRO A 165 22.80 6.53 3.79
C PRO A 165 22.38 5.15 3.28
N VAL A 166 22.14 4.20 4.20
CA VAL A 166 21.62 2.85 3.88
C VAL A 166 20.11 2.90 3.74
N ILE A 167 19.40 3.47 4.72
CA ILE A 167 17.93 3.49 4.76
C ILE A 167 17.34 4.23 3.56
N ARG A 168 17.91 5.38 3.15
CA ARG A 168 17.42 6.15 1.99
C ARG A 168 17.38 5.36 0.68
N ARG A 169 18.22 4.32 0.56
CA ARG A 169 18.25 3.42 -0.61
C ARG A 169 17.22 2.28 -0.51
N LYS A 170 16.59 2.11 0.65
CA LYS A 170 15.57 1.09 0.93
C LYS A 170 14.16 1.66 0.99
N LEU A 171 14.00 2.97 0.98
CA LEU A 171 12.70 3.64 0.94
C LEU A 171 12.37 4.13 -0.48
N ARG A 172 11.13 3.88 -0.88
CA ARG A 172 10.52 4.37 -2.13
C ARG A 172 9.12 4.89 -1.85
N TYR A 173 8.67 5.86 -2.65
CA TYR A 173 7.36 6.49 -2.59
C TYR A 173 6.75 6.48 -3.98
N VAL A 174 5.62 5.80 -4.13
CA VAL A 174 4.90 5.68 -5.40
C VAL A 174 3.51 6.30 -5.22
N GLY A 175 3.36 7.53 -5.74
CA GLY A 175 2.11 8.25 -5.68
C GLY A 175 1.22 7.94 -6.88
N VAL A 176 0.04 7.35 -6.66
CA VAL A 176 -0.98 7.21 -7.69
C VAL A 176 -1.75 8.52 -7.81
N THR A 177 -1.47 9.28 -8.88
CA THR A 177 -2.03 10.61 -9.10
C THR A 177 -3.08 10.58 -10.19
N GLN A 178 -4.04 11.49 -10.13
CA GLN A 178 -4.97 11.74 -11.23
C GLN A 178 -4.18 12.03 -12.51
N ARG A 179 -4.56 11.39 -13.62
CA ARG A 179 -3.97 11.66 -14.94
C ARG A 179 -4.33 13.09 -15.35
N GLY A 180 -3.32 13.95 -15.36
CA GLY A 180 -3.41 15.34 -15.84
C GLY A 180 -2.68 15.53 -17.17
N ARG A 181 -2.46 16.79 -17.56
CA ARG A 181 -1.68 17.15 -18.75
C ARG A 181 -0.21 16.72 -18.58
N THR A 182 0.43 16.32 -19.68
CA THR A 182 1.83 15.83 -19.69
C THR A 182 2.86 16.93 -19.96
N SER A 183 2.53 18.21 -19.78
CA SER A 183 3.46 19.31 -20.08
C SER A 183 4.55 19.47 -19.00
N PRO A 184 5.75 19.96 -19.35
CA PRO A 184 6.85 20.18 -18.40
C PRO A 184 6.49 21.12 -17.22
N GLY A 185 5.56 22.06 -17.44
CA GLY A 185 5.07 22.98 -16.41
C GLY A 185 3.91 22.45 -15.55
N HIS A 186 3.45 21.21 -15.77
CA HIS A 186 2.38 20.65 -14.94
C HIS A 186 2.91 20.32 -13.55
N TRP A 187 2.35 20.99 -12.54
CA TRP A 187 2.70 20.79 -11.14
C TRP A 187 2.59 19.32 -10.73
N ARG A 188 3.55 18.85 -9.94
CA ARG A 188 3.55 17.52 -9.34
C ARG A 188 3.80 17.67 -7.85
N TRP A 189 3.13 16.87 -7.03
CA TRP A 189 3.24 16.98 -5.57
C TRP A 189 4.68 16.84 -5.05
N GLN A 190 5.53 16.05 -5.72
CA GLN A 190 6.94 15.89 -5.35
C GLN A 190 7.85 17.06 -5.79
N GLN A 191 7.33 18.00 -6.59
CA GLN A 191 8.04 19.22 -7.00
C GLN A 191 7.72 20.41 -6.10
N ASP A 192 6.79 20.26 -5.16
CA ASP A 192 6.44 21.29 -4.21
C ASP A 192 7.66 21.65 -3.35
N ALA A 193 8.01 22.94 -3.32
CA ALA A 193 9.16 23.46 -2.58
C ALA A 193 9.05 23.20 -1.06
N SER A 194 7.83 23.02 -0.53
CA SER A 194 7.60 22.64 0.87
C SER A 194 8.04 21.22 1.21
N ARG A 195 8.44 20.40 0.23
CA ARG A 195 8.87 18.99 0.40
C ARG A 195 10.33 18.78 -0.02
N PRO A 196 11.30 19.44 0.62
CA PRO A 196 12.72 19.31 0.26
C PRO A 196 13.25 17.89 0.44
N TRP A 197 12.59 17.08 1.29
CA TRP A 197 12.97 15.69 1.56
C TRP A 197 12.95 14.80 0.31
N VAL A 198 12.17 15.12 -0.71
CA VAL A 198 12.17 14.35 -1.97
C VAL A 198 13.59 14.26 -2.55
N ARG A 199 14.40 15.30 -2.38
CA ARG A 199 15.79 15.37 -2.86
C ARG A 199 16.79 14.65 -1.96
N THR A 200 16.39 14.24 -0.76
CA THR A 200 17.24 13.44 0.15
C THR A 200 17.24 11.97 -0.24
N LEU A 201 16.29 11.52 -1.08
CA LEU A 201 16.24 10.16 -1.62
C LEU A 201 16.95 10.06 -2.98
N PRO A 202 17.38 8.85 -3.41
CA PRO A 202 17.92 8.66 -4.75
C PRO A 202 16.92 9.04 -5.85
N ALA A 203 17.44 9.43 -7.02
CA ALA A 203 16.61 9.69 -8.19
C ALA A 203 15.74 8.46 -8.53
N GLY A 204 14.47 8.69 -8.85
CA GLY A 204 13.53 7.61 -9.15
C GLY A 204 12.95 6.87 -7.94
N HIS A 205 13.32 7.24 -6.70
CA HIS A 205 12.69 6.66 -5.50
C HIS A 205 11.39 7.37 -5.11
N VAL A 206 11.12 8.56 -5.65
CA VAL A 206 9.84 9.26 -5.50
C VAL A 206 9.25 9.46 -6.89
N VAL A 207 8.17 8.75 -7.18
CA VAL A 207 7.61 8.65 -8.54
C VAL A 207 6.09 8.70 -8.51
N ASN A 208 5.52 9.14 -9.63
CA ASN A 208 4.07 9.12 -9.82
C ASN A 208 3.68 8.00 -10.75
N VAL A 209 2.50 7.43 -10.55
CA VAL A 209 1.80 6.61 -11.54
C VAL A 209 0.46 7.28 -11.81
N SER A 210 0.14 7.53 -13.08
CA SER A 210 -1.11 8.19 -13.43
C SER A 210 -2.24 7.20 -13.57
N LEU A 211 -3.36 7.49 -12.93
CA LEU A 211 -4.61 6.75 -13.03
C LEU A 211 -5.68 7.60 -13.72
N ASP A 212 -6.57 6.95 -14.46
CA ASP A 212 -7.74 7.61 -15.06
C ASP A 212 -8.49 8.46 -14.01
N PRO A 213 -8.90 9.71 -14.33
CA PRO A 213 -9.55 10.60 -13.37
C PRO A 213 -10.79 10.04 -12.67
N GLY A 214 -11.68 9.38 -13.42
CA GLY A 214 -12.89 8.79 -12.84
C GLY A 214 -12.54 7.66 -11.87
N THR A 215 -11.59 6.81 -12.27
CA THR A 215 -11.09 5.71 -11.43
C THR A 215 -10.35 6.23 -10.20
N TRP A 216 -9.56 7.30 -10.34
CA TRP A 216 -8.83 7.93 -9.25
C TRP A 216 -9.80 8.51 -8.20
N SER A 217 -10.83 9.25 -8.63
CA SER A 217 -11.86 9.79 -7.72
C SER A 217 -12.75 8.70 -7.13
N TRP A 218 -13.02 7.62 -7.87
CA TRP A 218 -13.72 6.47 -7.30
C TRP A 218 -12.99 5.93 -6.07
N PHE A 219 -11.69 5.65 -6.17
CA PHE A 219 -10.90 5.09 -5.07
C PHE A 219 -10.68 6.04 -3.90
N GLY A 220 -10.55 7.35 -4.17
CA GLY A 220 -10.35 8.37 -3.15
C GLY A 220 -11.62 8.76 -2.40
N ASP A 221 -12.75 8.86 -3.10
CA ASP A 221 -13.91 9.61 -2.61
C ASP A 221 -15.18 8.75 -2.46
N HIS A 222 -15.39 7.75 -3.31
CA HIS A 222 -16.71 7.11 -3.47
C HIS A 222 -16.76 5.62 -3.11
N GLN A 223 -15.64 4.91 -3.24
CA GLN A 223 -15.61 3.46 -3.10
C GLN A 223 -15.96 3.03 -1.66
N PRO A 224 -16.97 2.15 -1.46
CA PRO A 224 -17.20 1.48 -0.19
C PRO A 224 -15.94 0.72 0.28
N LYS A 225 -15.60 0.82 1.57
CA LYS A 225 -14.36 0.23 2.10
C LYS A 225 -14.68 -0.87 3.11
N VAL A 226 -13.87 -1.93 3.11
CA VAL A 226 -14.05 -3.09 4.02
C VAL A 226 -13.61 -2.82 5.46
N HIS A 227 -13.01 -1.66 5.71
CA HIS A 227 -12.65 -1.20 7.04
C HIS A 227 -12.73 0.31 7.15
N SER A 228 -12.89 0.79 8.38
CA SER A 228 -13.05 2.20 8.69
C SER A 228 -11.75 2.99 8.46
N SER A 229 -11.88 4.30 8.27
CA SER A 229 -10.71 5.19 8.26
C SER A 229 -10.06 5.20 9.65
N PHE A 230 -8.73 5.32 9.68
CA PHE A 230 -7.94 5.21 10.91
C PHE A 230 -7.03 6.43 11.12
N PRO A 231 -7.62 7.62 11.36
CA PRO A 231 -6.88 8.83 11.70
C PRO A 231 -6.25 8.76 13.10
N ALA A 232 -5.37 9.71 13.42
CA ALA A 232 -4.62 9.74 14.68
C ALA A 232 -5.44 9.58 15.96
N VAL A 233 -6.67 10.10 15.98
CA VAL A 233 -7.58 9.99 17.12
C VAL A 233 -8.05 8.56 17.40
N ARG A 234 -7.95 7.66 16.40
CA ARG A 234 -8.40 6.26 16.50
C ARG A 234 -7.25 5.28 16.72
N TRP A 235 -6.00 5.73 16.76
CA TRP A 235 -4.85 4.82 16.90
C TRP A 235 -4.77 4.07 18.23
N PHE A 236 -5.62 4.46 19.19
CA PHE A 236 -5.75 3.84 20.51
C PHE A 236 -7.04 3.03 20.66
N ASP A 237 -7.87 2.99 19.60
CA ASP A 237 -9.12 2.24 19.56
C ASP A 237 -8.80 0.74 19.51
N GLU A 238 -8.90 0.05 20.65
CA GLU A 238 -8.69 -1.40 20.72
C GLU A 238 -9.73 -2.17 19.88
N ASP A 239 -10.95 -1.62 19.78
CA ASP A 239 -12.03 -2.14 18.93
C ASP A 239 -11.75 -1.95 17.42
N ALA A 240 -10.67 -1.25 17.04
CA ALA A 240 -10.25 -1.19 15.64
C ALA A 240 -9.95 -2.59 15.08
N ALA A 241 -9.55 -3.54 15.93
CA ALA A 241 -9.33 -4.94 15.55
C ALA A 241 -10.62 -5.74 15.35
N GLU A 242 -11.80 -5.16 15.60
CA GLU A 242 -13.09 -5.80 15.36
C GLU A 242 -13.63 -5.49 13.94
N PRO A 243 -14.44 -6.39 13.36
CA PRO A 243 -15.06 -6.14 12.06
C PRO A 243 -15.94 -4.90 12.06
N TRP A 244 -15.72 -4.01 11.09
CA TRP A 244 -16.53 -2.81 10.92
C TRP A 244 -17.77 -3.08 10.05
N TYR A 245 -18.92 -3.25 10.68
CA TYR A 245 -20.20 -3.44 10.00
C TYR A 245 -20.83 -2.11 9.58
N HIS A 246 -21.20 -1.99 8.30
CA HIS A 246 -21.93 -0.85 7.76
C HIS A 246 -22.82 -1.28 6.57
N PRO A 247 -23.83 -0.49 6.16
CA PRO A 247 -24.81 -0.89 5.14
C PRO A 247 -24.21 -1.25 3.77
N SER A 248 -23.04 -0.73 3.44
CA SER A 248 -22.34 -1.02 2.16
C SER A 248 -21.26 -2.10 2.28
N LEU A 249 -21.10 -2.73 3.46
CA LEU A 249 -20.08 -3.77 3.68
C LEU A 249 -20.25 -4.96 2.73
N PRO A 250 -21.46 -5.50 2.49
CA PRO A 250 -21.64 -6.61 1.55
C PRO A 250 -21.13 -6.28 0.15
N ALA A 251 -21.41 -5.06 -0.35
CA ALA A 251 -20.92 -4.58 -1.64
C ALA A 251 -19.39 -4.42 -1.65
N ALA A 252 -18.80 -3.86 -0.58
CA ALA A 252 -17.35 -3.69 -0.44
C ALA A 252 -16.62 -5.06 -0.43
N LEU A 253 -17.16 -6.04 0.30
CA LEU A 253 -16.62 -7.39 0.36
C LEU A 253 -16.74 -8.11 -0.98
N ALA A 254 -17.91 -8.04 -1.63
CA ALA A 254 -18.13 -8.64 -2.94
C ALA A 254 -17.16 -8.05 -3.99
N GLU A 255 -16.95 -6.73 -3.98
CA GLU A 255 -15.99 -6.07 -4.86
C GLU A 255 -14.55 -6.53 -4.60
N SER A 256 -14.14 -6.59 -3.32
CA SER A 256 -12.80 -7.03 -2.92
C SER A 256 -12.55 -8.49 -3.32
N LEU A 257 -13.52 -9.38 -3.11
CA LEU A 257 -13.45 -10.78 -3.57
C LEU A 257 -13.33 -10.89 -5.09
N ALA A 258 -14.13 -10.11 -5.82
CA ALA A 258 -14.08 -10.11 -7.28
C ALA A 258 -12.73 -9.63 -7.80
N LEU A 259 -12.08 -8.68 -7.12
CA LEU A 259 -10.73 -8.22 -7.46
C LEU A 259 -9.67 -9.28 -7.22
N VAL A 260 -9.72 -9.97 -6.08
CA VAL A 260 -8.81 -11.10 -5.81
C VAL A 260 -9.03 -12.20 -6.86
N ALA A 261 -10.29 -12.56 -7.14
CA ALA A 261 -10.63 -13.55 -8.16
C ALA A 261 -10.13 -13.13 -9.56
N ALA A 262 -10.31 -11.86 -9.93
CA ALA A 262 -9.80 -11.30 -11.17
C ALA A 262 -8.27 -11.41 -11.25
N GLY A 263 -7.55 -11.08 -10.18
CA GLY A 263 -6.09 -11.18 -10.07
C GLY A 263 -5.56 -12.60 -10.30
N ARG A 264 -6.34 -13.63 -9.96
CA ARG A 264 -5.99 -15.04 -10.21
C ARG A 264 -6.10 -15.45 -11.67
N THR A 265 -6.86 -14.71 -12.47
CA THR A 265 -7.10 -15.09 -13.87
C THR A 265 -5.83 -14.89 -14.70
N ARG A 266 -5.62 -15.81 -15.65
CA ARG A 266 -4.55 -15.68 -16.65
C ARG A 266 -4.66 -14.38 -17.45
N ALA A 267 -5.88 -13.97 -17.81
CA ALA A 267 -6.11 -12.74 -18.55
C ALA A 267 -5.55 -11.49 -17.84
N VAL A 268 -5.86 -11.33 -16.54
CA VAL A 268 -5.35 -10.20 -15.75
C VAL A 268 -3.83 -10.29 -15.56
N ARG A 269 -3.28 -11.48 -15.33
CA ARG A 269 -1.82 -11.67 -15.21
C ARG A 269 -1.09 -11.34 -16.51
N ASP A 270 -1.62 -11.76 -17.65
CA ASP A 270 -1.08 -11.45 -18.96
C ASP A 270 -1.16 -9.94 -19.24
N ASP A 271 -2.24 -9.28 -18.83
CA ASP A 271 -2.38 -7.82 -18.94
C ASP A 271 -1.40 -7.08 -18.02
N LEU A 272 -1.20 -7.53 -16.78
CA LEU A 272 -0.16 -7.02 -15.87
C LEU A 272 1.22 -7.12 -16.53
N VAL A 273 1.56 -8.30 -17.07
CA VAL A 273 2.84 -8.56 -17.71
C VAL A 273 3.03 -7.71 -18.97
N ARG A 274 1.98 -7.54 -19.79
CA ARG A 274 2.00 -6.69 -20.98
C ARG A 274 2.25 -5.24 -20.62
N ALA A 275 1.56 -4.73 -19.59
CA ALA A 275 1.74 -3.37 -19.11
C ALA A 275 3.12 -3.17 -18.46
N LEU A 276 3.61 -4.15 -17.68
CA LEU A 276 4.98 -4.15 -17.15
C LEU A 276 6.02 -4.00 -18.27
N GLY A 277 5.87 -4.76 -19.36
CA GLY A 277 6.79 -4.73 -20.50
C GLY A 277 6.87 -3.39 -21.25
N ARG A 278 5.90 -2.49 -21.04
CA ARG A 278 5.87 -1.14 -21.65
C ARG A 278 6.54 -0.09 -20.77
N GLU A 279 6.83 -0.40 -19.51
CA GLU A 279 7.47 0.54 -18.60
C GLU A 279 8.99 0.48 -18.72
N PRO A 280 9.72 1.61 -18.69
CA PRO A 280 11.18 1.63 -18.72
C PRO A 280 11.83 0.77 -17.62
N GLY A 281 11.14 0.62 -16.47
CA GLY A 281 11.58 -0.22 -15.35
C GLY A 281 11.66 -1.71 -15.68
N PHE A 282 11.10 -2.19 -16.80
CA PHE A 282 11.19 -3.59 -17.21
C PHE A 282 12.62 -4.08 -17.46
N ALA A 283 13.56 -3.16 -17.70
CA ALA A 283 14.98 -3.47 -17.79
C ALA A 283 15.58 -3.96 -16.46
N GLY A 284 14.89 -3.82 -15.33
CA GLY A 284 15.31 -4.32 -14.02
C GLY A 284 15.20 -5.85 -13.90
N ARG A 285 16.19 -6.48 -13.26
CA ARG A 285 16.19 -7.94 -13.00
C ARG A 285 14.98 -8.37 -12.18
N GLU A 286 14.65 -7.63 -11.13
CA GLU A 286 13.52 -7.96 -10.25
C GLU A 286 12.17 -7.82 -10.96
N VAL A 287 12.02 -6.81 -11.83
CA VAL A 287 10.81 -6.62 -12.63
C VAL A 287 10.63 -7.74 -13.67
N ARG A 288 11.72 -8.22 -14.29
CA ARG A 288 11.67 -9.43 -15.14
C ARG A 288 11.33 -10.69 -14.34
N ALA A 289 11.89 -10.84 -13.14
CA ALA A 289 11.58 -11.96 -12.26
C ALA A 289 10.10 -11.95 -11.82
N LEU A 290 9.52 -10.77 -11.59
CA LEU A 290 8.08 -10.60 -11.39
C LEU A 290 7.27 -11.06 -12.59
N ALA A 291 7.59 -10.55 -13.79
CA ALA A 291 6.87 -10.93 -14.99
C ALA A 291 6.94 -12.45 -15.26
N ALA A 292 8.08 -13.07 -15.00
CA ALA A 292 8.23 -14.53 -15.09
C ALA A 292 7.41 -15.28 -14.02
N ALA A 293 7.32 -14.76 -12.79
CA ALA A 293 6.49 -15.34 -11.75
C ALA A 293 5.00 -15.27 -12.10
N LEU A 294 4.54 -14.15 -12.66
CA LEU A 294 3.14 -13.97 -13.09
C LEU A 294 2.75 -14.88 -14.26
N ARG A 295 3.67 -15.16 -15.20
CA ARG A 295 3.40 -16.05 -16.35
C ARG A 295 3.33 -17.54 -16.02
N ARG A 296 3.96 -17.97 -14.92
CA ARG A 296 4.06 -19.39 -14.54
C ARG A 296 2.79 -19.93 -13.85
N ARG A 297 1.76 -19.11 -13.71
CA ARG A 297 0.55 -19.39 -12.94
C ARG A 297 -0.69 -19.05 -13.77
#